data_AF-A0A3C1V7I9-F1
#
_entry.id   AF-A0A3C1V7I9-F1
#
_cell.length_a   1.000
_cell.length_b   1.000
_cell.length_c   1.000
_cell.angle_alpha   90.00
_cell.angle_beta   90.00
_cell.angle_gamma   90.00
#
_symmetry.space_group_name_H-M   'P 1'
#
loop_
_entity.id
_entity.type
_entity.pdbx_description
1 polymer ?
#
loop_
_entity_poly.entity_id
_entity_poly.type
_entity_poly.pdbx_seq_one_letter_code
_entity_poly.pdbx_strand_id
1 'polypeptide(L)' 'IIVFALFLENIPMLFFSLPLIAAASVIFAATHHESPPVIWRATAEWAMWLIGILGAVLLVVFIISRLA' A
#
# COMPACT_ATOMS: atom_id res chain seq x y z
N ILE A 1 -13.58 21.58 9.66
CA ILE A 1 -13.07 21.28 8.30
C ILE A 1 -11.60 21.70 8.18
N ILE A 2 -11.24 22.98 8.42
CA ILE A 2 -9.87 23.49 8.30
C ILE A 2 -8.87 22.75 9.24
N VAL A 3 -9.20 22.58 10.52
CA VAL A 3 -8.31 21.88 11.48
C VAL A 3 -8.06 20.42 11.09
N PHE A 4 -9.06 19.74 10.52
CA PHE A 4 -8.91 18.36 10.04
C PHE A 4 -8.04 18.30 8.79
N ALA A 5 -8.20 19.24 7.86
CA ALA A 5 -7.37 19.32 6.65
C ALA A 5 -5.88 19.56 6.99
N LEU A 6 -5.59 20.49 7.90
CA LEU A 6 -4.22 20.76 8.36
C LEU A 6 -3.59 19.55 9.07
N PHE A 7 -4.39 18.75 9.78
CA PHE A 7 -3.92 17.51 10.37
C PHE A 7 -3.53 16.50 9.29
N LEU A 8 -4.37 16.31 8.25
CA LEU A 8 -4.09 15.41 7.13
C LEU A 8 -2.84 15.81 6.32
N GLU A 9 -2.55 17.11 6.19
CA GLU A 9 -1.33 17.62 5.51
C GLU A 9 -0.04 17.15 6.18
N ASN A 10 -0.07 16.87 7.49
CA ASN A 10 1.08 16.40 8.25
C ASN A 10 1.17 14.87 8.34
N ILE A 11 0.14 14.15 7.88
CA ILE A 11 0.18 12.68 7.90
C ILE A 11 1.01 12.20 6.71
N PRO A 12 2.06 11.39 6.94
CA PRO A 12 2.82 10.81 5.85
C PRO A 12 1.90 10.03 4.91
N MET A 13 2.00 10.30 3.61
CA MET A 13 1.16 9.66 2.58
C MET A 13 1.15 8.12 2.68
N LEU A 14 2.23 7.54 3.22
CA LEU A 14 2.35 6.11 3.52
C LEU A 14 1.18 5.57 4.37
N PHE A 15 0.70 6.33 5.36
CA PHE A 15 -0.44 5.95 6.21
C PHE A 15 -1.76 5.83 5.45
N PHE A 16 -1.93 6.52 4.32
CA PHE A 16 -3.08 6.34 3.44
C PHE A 16 -2.85 5.22 2.43
N SER A 17 -1.63 5.13 1.89
CA SER A 17 -1.31 4.17 0.84
C SER A 17 -1.33 2.72 1.31
N LEU A 18 -0.82 2.40 2.51
CA LEU A 18 -0.74 1.01 2.99
C LEU A 18 -2.13 0.40 3.25
N PRO A 19 -3.07 1.07 3.96
CA PRO A 19 -4.45 0.58 4.07
C PRO A 19 -5.15 0.47 2.72
N LEU A 20 -4.89 1.41 1.80
CA LEU A 20 -5.47 1.37 0.46
C LEU A 20 -4.98 0.17 -0.34
N ILE A 21 -3.68 -0.13 -0.30
CA ILE A 21 -3.10 -1.33 -0.93
C ILE A 21 -3.71 -2.59 -0.33
N ALA A 22 -3.86 -2.66 0.99
CA ALA A 22 -4.50 -3.80 1.64
C ALA A 22 -5.96 -3.97 1.19
N ALA A 23 -6.74 -2.89 1.18
CA ALA A 23 -8.14 -2.91 0.74
C ALA A 23 -8.27 -3.33 -0.74
N ALA A 24 -7.43 -2.77 -1.63
CA ALA A 24 -7.40 -3.13 -3.04
C ALA A 24 -7.03 -4.61 -3.23
N SER A 25 -6.07 -5.12 -2.45
CA SER A 25 -5.65 -6.52 -2.50
C SER A 25 -6.76 -7.47 -2.04
N VAL A 26 -7.52 -7.10 -1.00
CA VAL A 26 -8.70 -7.86 -0.55
C VAL A 26 -9.76 -7.91 -1.64
N ILE A 27 -10.11 -6.76 -2.22
CA ILE A 27 -11.12 -6.67 -3.27
C ILE A 27 -10.70 -7.51 -4.49
N PHE A 28 -9.44 -7.39 -4.91
CA PHE A 28 -8.88 -8.16 -6.00
C PHE A 28 -8.93 -9.68 -5.73
N ALA A 29 -8.52 -10.10 -4.54
CA ALA A 29 -8.52 -11.52 -4.18
C ALA A 29 -9.94 -12.09 -4.11
N ALA A 30 -10.88 -11.33 -3.56
CA ALA A 30 -12.28 -11.72 -3.39
C ALA A 30 -13.05 -11.79 -4.72
N THR A 31 -12.63 -11.07 -5.76
CA THR A 31 -13.25 -11.19 -7.10
C THR A 31 -12.73 -12.38 -7.90
N HIS A 32 -11.58 -12.95 -7.52
CA HIS A 32 -10.93 -14.05 -8.24
C HIS A 32 -11.11 -15.41 -7.58
N HIS A 33 -11.37 -15.46 -6.28
CA HIS A 33 -11.44 -16.71 -5.52
C HIS A 33 -12.72 -16.75 -4.69
N GLU A 34 -13.35 -17.92 -4.64
CA GLU A 34 -14.58 -18.11 -3.86
C GLU A 34 -14.31 -18.58 -2.43
N SER A 35 -13.17 -19.26 -2.20
CA SER A 35 -12.87 -19.84 -0.89
C SER A 35 -12.19 -18.82 0.04
N PRO A 36 -12.72 -18.59 1.25
CA PRO A 36 -12.14 -17.65 2.23
C PRO A 36 -10.64 -17.84 2.52
N PRO A 37 -10.10 -19.06 2.73
CA PRO A 37 -8.68 -19.22 3.00
C PRO A 37 -7.80 -18.84 1.80
N VAL A 38 -8.27 -19.05 0.56
CA VAL A 38 -7.52 -18.66 -0.64
C VAL A 38 -7.57 -17.15 -0.84
N ILE A 39 -8.70 -16.50 -0.57
CA ILE A 39 -8.82 -15.04 -0.60
C ILE A 39 -7.78 -14.39 0.34
N TRP A 40 -7.67 -14.86 1.58
CA TRP A 40 -6.71 -14.29 2.55
C TRP A 40 -5.26 -14.49 2.13
N ARG A 41 -4.94 -15.67 1.62
CA ARG A 41 -3.61 -15.96 1.10
C ARG A 41 -3.27 -15.06 -0.09
N ALA A 42 -4.16 -14.99 -1.08
CA ALA A 42 -3.97 -14.14 -2.26
C ALA A 42 -3.89 -12.65 -1.87
N THR A 43 -4.72 -12.19 -0.92
CA THR A 43 -4.64 -10.84 -0.37
C THR A 43 -3.25 -10.54 0.17
N ALA A 44 -2.68 -11.44 0.99
CA ALA A 44 -1.37 -11.26 1.58
C ALA A 44 -0.27 -11.26 0.51
N GLU A 45 -0.33 -12.19 -0.46
CA GLU A 45 0.60 -12.27 -1.58
C GLU A 45 0.60 -10.96 -2.40
N TRP A 46 -0.59 -10.44 -2.77
CA TRP A 46 -0.73 -9.19 -3.51
C TRP A 46 -0.28 -7.97 -2.71
N ALA A 47 -0.68 -7.87 -1.43
CA ALA A 47 -0.27 -6.76 -0.58
C ALA A 47 1.25 -6.73 -0.40
N MET A 48 1.88 -7.89 -0.13
CA MET A 48 3.34 -8.00 -0.02
C MET A 48 4.04 -7.64 -1.33
N TRP A 49 3.52 -8.10 -2.47
CA TRP A 49 4.11 -7.80 -3.77
C TRP A 49 4.06 -6.31 -4.11
N LEU A 50 2.89 -5.68 -3.91
CA LEU A 50 2.68 -4.25 -4.16
C LEU A 50 3.53 -3.37 -3.21
N ILE A 51 3.52 -3.68 -1.91
CA ILE A 51 4.35 -2.96 -0.94
C ILE A 51 5.84 -3.14 -1.28
N GLY A 52 6.24 -4.37 -1.64
CA GLY A 52 7.62 -4.70 -1.99
C GLY A 52 8.14 -3.90 -3.19
N ILE A 53 7.39 -3.89 -4.30
CA ILE A 53 7.84 -3.19 -5.52
C ILE A 53 7.84 -1.67 -5.33
N LEU A 54 6.79 -1.12 -4.70
CA LEU A 54 6.70 0.32 -4.44
C LEU A 54 7.78 0.77 -3.45
N GLY A 55 8.02 -0.01 -2.40
CA GLY A 55 9.07 0.25 -1.41
C GLY A 55 10.47 0.15 -2.01
N ALA A 56 10.72 -0.83 -2.89
CA ALA A 56 11.99 -0.95 -3.58
C ALA A 56 12.26 0.25 -4.51
N VAL A 57 11.27 0.67 -5.29
CA VAL A 57 11.39 1.87 -6.15
C VAL A 57 11.65 3.12 -5.31
N LEU A 58 10.91 3.30 -4.22
CA LEU A 58 11.11 4.42 -3.29
C LEU A 58 12.53 4.41 -2.72
N LEU A 59 13.04 3.25 -2.30
CA LEU A 59 14.39 3.09 -1.77
C LEU A 59 15.45 3.44 -2.82
N VAL A 60 15.29 2.98 -4.06
CA VAL A 60 16.22 3.30 -5.16
C VAL A 60 16.25 4.80 -5.42
N VAL A 61 15.07 5.43 -5.59
CA VAL A 61 14.97 6.88 -5.82
C VAL A 61 15.56 7.66 -4.65
N PHE A 62 15.32 7.22 -3.42
CA PHE A 62 15.90 7.82 -2.22
C PHE A 62 17.43 7.72 -2.22
N ILE A 63 18.01 6.57 -2.56
CA ILE A 63 19.48 6.42 -2.63
C ILE A 63 20.04 7.36 -3.70
N ILE A 64 19.44 7.39 -4.89
CA ILE A 64 19.88 8.25 -5.99
C ILE A 64 19.84 9.74 -5.58
N SER A 65 18.78 10.18 -4.90
CA SER A 65 18.65 11.58 -4.46
C SER A 65 19.66 12.00 -3.39
N ARG A 66 20.29 11.03 -2.70
CA ARG A 66 21.38 11.29 -1.74
C ARG A 66 22.76 11.32 -2.39
N LEU A 67 22.88 10.83 -3.62
CA LEU A 67 24.12 10.76 -4.39
C LEU A 67 24.22 11.89 -5.44
N ALA A 68 23.11 12.53 -5.78
CA ALA A 68 23.02 13.70 -6.65
C ALA A 68 23.28 15.01 -5.87
#